data_AF-A0A8T4KEU7-F1
#
_entry.id   AF-A0A8T4KEU7-F1
#
_cell.length_a   1.000
_cell.length_b   1.000
_cell.length_c   1.000
_cell.angle_alpha   90.00
_cell.angle_beta   90.00
_cell.angle_gamma   90.00
#
_symmetry.space_group_name_H-M   'P 1'
#
loop_
_entity.id
_entity.type
_entity.pdbx_description
1 polymer ?
#
loop_
_entity_poly.entity_id
_entity_poly.type
_entity_poly.pdbx_seq_one_letter_code
_entity_poly.pdbx_strand_id
1 'polypeptide(L)'
;MILKDIIKDVFLNIFLLLIFSTIFFYIYNKINSFDFPGLKERLLLFSGIFGVLSFVMNFEDLMLFAKNLRSEIIIYKIRLKYRRNIFDIRFNLPKLTIKKIDMGQWNQHVIIFGLVPYLALLVVLFNFLKFNDFMFFILLLYIPISFKLRLNPKIPLISALLLLLLSGLIFSQGFESYANVISVYAYYCLVIGISVIFIDYIRNSREIFNYSDHKYNHPMR
;
A
#
# COMPACT_ATOMS: atom_id res chain seq x y z
N MET A 1 -32.87 7.11 -13.31
CA MET A 1 -32.01 6.20 -12.54
C MET A 1 -30.54 6.53 -12.78
N ILE A 2 -30.05 6.44 -14.03
CA ILE A 2 -28.66 6.76 -14.43
C ILE A 2 -28.13 8.09 -13.86
N LEU A 3 -28.91 9.18 -13.92
CA LEU A 3 -28.47 10.49 -13.44
C LEU A 3 -28.20 10.53 -11.93
N LYS A 4 -28.98 9.79 -11.12
CA LYS A 4 -28.80 9.75 -9.66
C LYS A 4 -27.47 9.09 -9.29
N ASP A 5 -27.12 8.02 -9.99
CA ASP A 5 -25.90 7.26 -9.74
C ASP A 5 -24.66 8.08 -10.15
N ILE A 6 -24.72 8.79 -11.29
CA ILE A 6 -23.67 9.71 -11.71
C ILE A 6 -23.44 10.82 -10.67
N ILE A 7 -24.52 11.39 -10.12
CA ILE A 7 -24.41 12.44 -9.09
C ILE A 7 -23.75 11.88 -7.83
N LYS A 8 -24.15 10.69 -7.36
CA LYS A 8 -23.53 10.04 -6.19
C LYS A 8 -22.03 9.87 -6.37
N ASP A 9 -21.61 9.38 -7.54
CA ASP A 9 -20.20 9.14 -7.87
C ASP A 9 -19.39 10.43 -7.88
N VAL A 10 -19.94 11.51 -8.47
CA VAL A 10 -19.30 12.82 -8.50
C VAL A 10 -19.09 13.38 -7.09
N PHE A 11 -20.11 13.32 -6.23
CA PHE A 11 -19.99 13.78 -4.85
C PHE A 11 -18.97 12.98 -4.03
N LEU A 12 -18.96 11.65 -4.21
CA LEU A 12 -17.99 10.78 -3.57
C LEU A 12 -16.56 11.13 -4.00
N ASN A 13 -16.34 11.35 -5.30
CA ASN A 13 -15.03 11.73 -5.84
C ASN A 13 -14.56 13.09 -5.32
N ILE A 14 -15.45 14.09 -5.26
CA ILE A 14 -15.13 15.41 -4.70
C ILE A 14 -14.74 15.29 -3.22
N PHE A 15 -15.50 14.50 -2.46
CA PHE A 15 -15.20 14.26 -1.05
C PHE A 15 -13.84 13.59 -0.85
N LEU A 16 -13.55 12.55 -1.63
CA LEU A 16 -12.27 11.84 -1.58
C LEU A 16 -11.09 12.76 -1.91
N LEU A 17 -11.24 13.61 -2.92
CA LEU A 17 -10.24 14.60 -3.31
C LEU A 17 -10.01 15.63 -2.19
N LEU A 18 -11.07 16.10 -1.53
CA LEU A 18 -10.97 17.01 -0.38
C LEU A 18 -10.27 16.36 0.81
N ILE A 19 -10.56 15.09 1.12
CA ILE A 19 -9.85 14.36 2.17
C ILE A 19 -8.36 14.25 1.83
N PHE A 20 -8.04 13.86 0.59
CA PHE A 20 -6.65 13.69 0.17
C PHE A 20 -5.89 15.01 0.25
N SER A 21 -6.50 16.09 -0.23
CA SER A 21 -5.95 17.44 -0.11
C SER A 21 -5.74 17.85 1.35
N THR A 22 -6.69 17.53 2.24
CA THR A 22 -6.60 17.85 3.67
C THR A 22 -5.48 17.08 4.35
N ILE A 23 -5.34 15.78 4.06
CA ILE A 23 -4.25 14.94 4.57
C ILE A 23 -2.90 15.43 4.04
N PHE A 24 -2.82 15.73 2.75
CA PHE A 24 -1.61 16.26 2.13
C PHE A 24 -1.18 17.57 2.79
N PHE A 25 -2.10 18.51 2.97
CA PHE A 25 -1.82 19.78 3.65
C PHE A 25 -1.39 19.58 5.11
N TYR A 26 -2.03 18.65 5.81
CA TYR A 26 -1.67 18.32 7.18
C TYR A 26 -0.24 17.75 7.28
N ILE A 27 0.16 16.90 6.33
CA ILE A 27 1.52 16.36 6.23
C ILE A 27 2.52 17.47 5.85
N TYR A 28 2.18 18.30 4.87
CA TYR A 28 3.02 19.39 4.41
C TYR A 28 3.34 20.39 5.54
N ASN A 29 2.33 20.82 6.31
CA ASN A 29 2.51 21.75 7.43
C ASN A 29 3.28 21.12 8.60
N LYS A 30 3.37 19.78 8.67
CA LYS A 30 4.20 19.09 9.65
C LYS A 30 5.68 19.08 9.26
N ILE A 31 5.98 19.10 7.96
CA ILE A 31 7.34 19.05 7.43
C ILE A 31 7.92 20.45 7.26
N ASN A 32 7.10 21.39 6.80
CA ASN A 32 7.51 22.76 6.52
C ASN A 32 6.91 23.70 7.57
N SER A 33 7.71 24.65 8.05
CA SER A 33 7.28 25.73 8.95
C SER A 33 6.43 26.80 8.27
N PHE A 34 6.09 26.62 6.99
CA PHE A 34 5.27 27.56 6.23
C PHE A 34 3.80 27.31 6.52
N ASP A 35 3.21 28.19 7.33
CA ASP A 35 1.80 28.10 7.70
C ASP A 35 0.92 28.85 6.69
N PHE A 36 -0.20 28.23 6.32
CA PHE A 36 -1.20 28.84 5.44
C PHE A 36 -2.43 29.21 6.27
N PRO A 37 -2.49 30.44 6.82
CA PRO A 37 -3.51 30.81 7.79
C PRO A 37 -4.91 30.70 7.18
N GLY A 38 -5.79 29.96 7.86
CA GLY A 38 -7.19 29.78 7.46
C GLY A 38 -7.42 28.70 6.40
N LEU A 39 -6.40 28.22 5.69
CA LEU A 39 -6.57 27.21 4.65
C LEU A 39 -6.88 25.83 5.25
N LYS A 40 -6.24 25.51 6.38
CA LYS A 40 -6.48 24.27 7.13
C LYS A 40 -7.92 24.18 7.60
N GLU A 41 -8.44 25.25 8.20
CA GLU A 41 -9.81 25.33 8.70
C GLU A 41 -10.82 25.22 7.55
N ARG A 42 -10.55 25.88 6.42
CA ARG A 42 -11.40 25.81 5.22
C ARG A 42 -11.43 24.41 4.61
N LEU A 43 -10.26 23.79 4.41
CA LEU A 43 -10.18 22.43 3.86
C LEU A 43 -10.88 21.43 4.76
N LEU A 44 -10.67 21.53 6.08
CA LEU A 44 -11.32 20.66 7.05
C LEU A 44 -12.84 20.85 7.03
N LEU A 45 -13.33 22.09 6.99
CA LEU A 45 -14.75 22.42 6.90
C LEU A 45 -15.37 21.89 5.60
N PHE A 46 -14.74 22.12 4.44
CA PHE A 46 -15.22 21.60 3.16
C PHE A 46 -15.22 20.07 3.13
N SER A 47 -14.17 19.42 3.63
CA SER A 47 -14.12 17.96 3.74
C SER A 47 -15.24 17.43 4.63
N GLY A 48 -15.57 18.13 5.73
CA GLY A 48 -16.68 17.80 6.61
C GLY A 48 -18.03 17.89 5.91
N ILE A 49 -18.32 19.01 5.24
CA ILE A 49 -19.58 19.23 4.52
C ILE A 49 -19.76 18.18 3.42
N PHE A 50 -18.77 18.01 2.55
CA PHE A 50 -18.83 17.03 1.47
C PHE A 50 -18.85 15.59 1.98
N GLY A 51 -18.25 15.32 3.14
CA GLY A 51 -18.31 14.02 3.79
C GLY A 51 -19.71 13.67 4.26
N VAL A 52 -20.39 14.61 4.92
CA VAL A 52 -21.78 14.42 5.33
C VAL A 52 -22.69 14.23 4.11
N LEU A 53 -22.54 15.06 3.08
CA LEU A 53 -23.30 14.95 1.83
C LEU A 53 -23.08 13.61 1.14
N SER A 54 -21.82 13.20 0.97
CA SER A 54 -21.45 11.91 0.37
C SER A 54 -21.99 10.74 1.18
N PHE A 55 -21.96 10.83 2.52
CA PHE A 55 -22.52 9.82 3.40
C PHE A 55 -24.04 9.69 3.25
N VAL A 56 -24.77 10.81 3.24
CA VAL A 56 -26.23 10.81 3.06
C VAL A 56 -26.61 10.24 1.69
N MET A 57 -25.91 10.64 0.63
CA MET A 57 -26.19 10.16 -0.72
C MET A 57 -25.91 8.67 -0.90
N ASN A 58 -24.88 8.14 -0.25
CA ASN A 58 -24.48 6.73 -0.35
C ASN A 58 -24.97 5.89 0.84
N PHE A 59 -25.90 6.39 1.65
CA PHE A 59 -26.30 5.75 2.90
C PHE A 59 -26.88 4.35 2.68
N GLU A 60 -27.73 4.17 1.66
CA GLU A 60 -28.33 2.88 1.32
C GLU A 60 -27.27 1.86 0.92
N ASP A 61 -26.32 2.25 0.08
CA ASP A 61 -25.22 1.42 -0.40
C ASP A 61 -24.27 1.06 0.74
N LEU A 62 -23.98 2.01 1.63
CA LEU A 62 -23.21 1.80 2.86
C LEU A 62 -23.91 0.84 3.83
N MET A 63 -25.24 0.95 3.98
CA MET A 63 -26.02 0.05 4.81
C MET A 63 -26.06 -1.38 4.24
N LEU A 64 -26.15 -1.51 2.92
CA LEU A 64 -26.07 -2.80 2.23
C LEU A 64 -24.67 -3.42 2.39
N PHE A 65 -23.63 -2.62 2.19
CA PHE A 65 -22.25 -3.03 2.43
C PHE A 65 -22.00 -3.45 3.88
N ALA A 66 -22.51 -2.69 4.87
CA ALA A 66 -22.39 -3.04 6.29
C ALA A 66 -23.10 -4.35 6.63
N LYS A 67 -24.27 -4.62 6.01
CA LYS A 67 -24.97 -5.90 6.15
C LYS A 67 -24.14 -7.05 5.56
N ASN A 68 -23.54 -6.86 4.39
CA ASN A 68 -22.69 -7.86 3.74
C ASN A 68 -21.41 -8.12 4.54
N LEU A 69 -20.76 -7.08 5.07
CA LEU A 69 -19.62 -7.26 5.98
C LEU A 69 -20.01 -8.04 7.23
N ARG A 70 -21.18 -7.76 7.81
CA ARG A 70 -21.66 -8.49 8.99
C ARG A 70 -21.85 -9.98 8.70
N SER A 71 -22.41 -10.33 7.54
CA SER A 71 -22.59 -11.75 7.18
C SER A 71 -21.25 -12.44 6.93
N GLU A 72 -20.32 -11.78 6.24
CA GLU A 72 -18.97 -12.33 6.03
C GLU A 72 -18.18 -12.51 7.33
N ILE A 73 -18.26 -11.56 8.27
CA ILE A 73 -17.60 -11.67 9.57
C ILE A 73 -18.17 -12.84 10.38
N ILE A 74 -19.49 -13.10 10.29
CA ILE A 74 -20.12 -14.25 10.94
C ILE A 74 -19.61 -15.55 10.31
N ILE A 75 -19.58 -15.64 8.98
CA ILE A 75 -19.04 -16.81 8.26
C ILE A 75 -17.57 -17.04 8.63
N TYR A 76 -16.76 -15.98 8.69
CA TYR A 76 -15.37 -16.04 9.07
C TYR A 76 -15.18 -16.50 10.52
N LYS A 77 -15.98 -15.99 11.46
CA LYS A 77 -15.98 -16.45 12.86
C LYS A 77 -16.35 -17.93 12.98
N ILE A 78 -17.35 -18.39 12.23
CA ILE A 78 -17.73 -19.82 12.20
C ILE A 78 -16.58 -20.67 11.66
N ARG A 79 -15.95 -20.23 10.56
CA ARG A 79 -14.80 -20.92 9.94
C ARG A 79 -13.58 -20.95 10.88
N LEU A 80 -13.30 -19.88 11.60
CA LEU A 80 -12.26 -19.82 12.62
C LEU A 80 -12.56 -20.75 13.81
N LYS A 81 -13.81 -20.79 14.28
CA LYS A 81 -14.24 -21.68 15.36
C LYS A 81 -14.05 -23.15 14.98
N TYR A 82 -14.36 -23.50 13.73
CA TYR A 82 -14.16 -24.85 13.20
C TYR A 82 -12.67 -25.21 13.04
N ARG A 83 -11.85 -24.26 12.56
CA ARG A 83 -10.40 -24.45 12.38
C ARG A 83 -9.66 -24.62 13.71
N ARG A 84 -10.12 -23.95 14.78
CA ARG A 84 -9.52 -24.04 16.11
C ARG A 84 -9.69 -25.43 16.76
N ASN A 85 -10.74 -26.17 16.41
CA ASN A 85 -10.94 -27.55 16.87
C ASN A 85 -10.10 -28.60 16.12
N ILE A 86 -9.52 -28.25 14.97
CA ILE A 86 -8.69 -29.17 14.14
C ILE A 86 -7.19 -28.96 14.42
N PHE A 87 -6.80 -27.82 14.99
CA PHE A 87 -5.39 -27.42 15.17
C PHE A 87 -4.93 -27.41 16.64
N ASP A 88 -5.31 -28.44 17.41
CA ASP A 88 -4.66 -28.75 18.70
C ASP A 88 -3.37 -29.58 18.53
N ILE A 89 -2.75 -29.50 17.36
CA ILE A 89 -1.41 -30.04 17.12
C ILE A 89 -0.42 -29.04 17.73
N ARG A 90 0.14 -29.39 18.90
CA ARG A 90 1.20 -28.64 19.57
C ARG A 90 2.44 -28.57 18.68
N PHE A 91 2.51 -27.56 17.82
CA PHE A 91 3.74 -27.20 17.14
C PHE A 91 4.67 -26.52 18.14
N ASN A 92 5.64 -27.28 18.66
CA ASN A 92 6.81 -26.76 19.33
C ASN A 92 7.66 -26.01 18.28
N LEU A 93 7.30 -24.76 18.02
CA LEU A 93 8.10 -23.89 17.16
C LEU A 93 9.40 -23.54 17.88
N PRO A 94 10.56 -23.72 17.23
CA PRO A 94 11.81 -23.22 17.77
C PRO A 94 11.68 -21.70 17.96
N LYS A 95 12.09 -21.21 19.14
CA LYS A 95 12.15 -19.77 19.44
C LYS A 95 13.06 -19.11 18.41
N LEU A 96 12.48 -18.52 17.38
CA LEU A 96 13.18 -17.58 16.51
C LEU A 96 13.53 -16.37 17.38
N THR A 97 14.79 -16.29 17.80
CA THR A 97 15.35 -15.15 18.52
C THR A 97 15.42 -13.98 17.54
N ILE A 98 14.31 -13.27 17.38
CA ILE A 98 14.26 -12.03 16.61
C ILE A 98 15.14 -11.04 17.37
N LYS A 99 16.36 -10.84 16.88
CA LYS A 99 17.30 -9.83 17.37
C LYS A 99 16.55 -8.49 17.31
N LYS A 100 16.26 -7.91 18.48
CA LYS A 100 15.62 -6.59 18.59
C LYS A 100 16.54 -5.59 17.89
N ILE A 101 16.14 -5.20 16.68
CA ILE A 101 16.78 -4.09 15.98
C ILE A 101 16.23 -2.83 16.66
N ASP A 102 17.07 -2.17 17.44
CA ASP A 102 16.76 -0.93 18.12
C ASP A 102 16.70 0.20 17.08
N MET A 103 15.55 0.32 16.42
CA MET A 103 15.27 1.40 15.47
C MET A 103 14.67 2.57 16.23
N GLY A 104 15.43 3.66 16.33
CA GLY A 104 15.05 4.89 17.00
C GLY A 104 13.61 5.33 16.70
N GLN A 105 12.92 5.73 17.78
CA GLN A 105 11.49 6.06 17.83
C GLN A 105 10.97 7.01 16.73
N TRP A 106 11.83 7.83 16.13
CA TRP A 106 11.45 8.83 15.13
C TRP A 106 10.99 8.23 13.78
N ASN A 107 11.33 6.98 13.46
CA ASN A 107 10.97 6.35 12.17
C ASN A 107 9.57 5.70 12.13
N GLN A 108 8.94 5.43 13.28
CA GLN A 108 7.67 4.69 13.29
C GLN A 108 6.48 5.56 12.83
N HIS A 109 6.47 6.83 13.22
CA HIS A 109 5.38 7.75 12.89
C HIS A 109 5.31 8.06 11.40
N VAL A 110 6.44 8.33 10.74
CA VAL A 110 6.47 8.63 9.29
C VAL A 110 5.85 7.51 8.46
N ILE A 111 6.03 6.26 8.90
CA ILE A 111 5.57 5.08 8.17
C ILE A 111 4.09 4.82 8.40
N ILE A 112 3.59 5.05 9.62
CA ILE A 112 2.14 5.01 9.91
C ILE A 112 1.44 6.12 9.12
N PHE A 113 2.01 7.33 9.11
CA PHE A 113 1.46 8.47 8.36
C PHE A 113 1.47 8.27 6.84
N GLY A 114 2.40 7.48 6.28
CA GLY A 114 2.41 7.15 4.86
C GLY A 114 1.57 5.92 4.47
N LEU A 115 1.59 4.86 5.28
CA LEU A 115 0.87 3.61 4.98
C LEU A 115 -0.64 3.76 5.14
N VAL A 116 -1.12 4.49 6.16
CA VAL A 116 -2.56 4.66 6.40
C VAL A 116 -3.28 5.34 5.22
N PRO A 117 -2.82 6.50 4.70
CA PRO A 117 -3.48 7.12 3.54
C PRO A 117 -3.32 6.29 2.28
N TYR A 118 -2.20 5.57 2.11
CA TYR A 118 -2.02 4.67 0.96
C TYR A 118 -2.99 3.47 1.02
N LEU A 119 -3.18 2.86 2.19
CA LEU A 119 -4.15 1.79 2.39
C LEU A 119 -5.59 2.29 2.20
N ALA A 120 -5.92 3.50 2.67
CA ALA A 120 -7.21 4.11 2.41
C ALA A 120 -7.43 4.34 0.91
N LEU A 121 -6.40 4.83 0.20
CA LEU A 121 -6.43 4.98 -1.26
C LEU A 121 -6.61 3.63 -1.96
N LEU A 122 -5.98 2.56 -1.50
CA LEU A 122 -6.20 1.21 -2.03
C LEU A 122 -7.65 0.75 -1.84
N VAL A 123 -8.25 0.97 -0.66
CA VAL A 123 -9.65 0.60 -0.42
C VAL A 123 -10.59 1.36 -1.36
N VAL A 124 -10.31 2.63 -1.61
CA VAL A 124 -11.07 3.44 -2.57
C VAL A 124 -10.89 2.91 -3.98
N LEU A 125 -9.64 2.74 -4.43
CA LEU A 125 -9.31 2.26 -5.77
C LEU A 125 -9.87 0.87 -6.07
N PHE A 126 -9.97 -0.02 -5.07
CA PHE A 126 -10.53 -1.35 -5.22
C PHE A 126 -11.98 -1.32 -5.73
N ASN A 127 -12.74 -0.29 -5.39
CA ASN A 127 -14.13 -0.15 -5.85
C ASN A 127 -14.24 0.34 -7.31
N PHE A 128 -13.19 0.97 -7.85
CA PHE A 128 -13.20 1.58 -9.18
C PHE A 128 -12.40 0.80 -10.23
N LEU A 129 -11.38 0.06 -9.81
CA LEU A 129 -10.46 -0.64 -10.70
C LEU A 129 -10.86 -2.09 -10.91
N LYS A 130 -10.60 -2.60 -12.11
CA LYS A 130 -10.63 -4.05 -12.34
C LYS A 130 -9.53 -4.70 -11.52
N PHE A 131 -9.77 -5.95 -11.12
CA PHE A 131 -8.83 -6.72 -10.28
C PHE A 131 -7.39 -6.74 -10.83
N ASN A 132 -7.24 -6.84 -12.15
CA ASN A 132 -5.92 -6.86 -12.80
C ASN A 132 -5.16 -5.53 -12.63
N ASP A 133 -5.86 -4.40 -12.67
CA ASP A 133 -5.28 -3.07 -12.50
C ASP A 133 -4.99 -2.80 -11.02
N PHE A 134 -5.85 -3.30 -10.13
CA PHE A 134 -5.67 -3.20 -8.68
C PHE A 134 -4.39 -3.90 -8.19
N MET A 135 -4.03 -5.03 -8.80
CA MET A 135 -2.81 -5.78 -8.46
C MET A 135 -1.53 -4.95 -8.62
N PHE A 136 -1.48 -4.03 -9.57
CA PHE A 136 -0.34 -3.11 -9.70
C PHE A 136 -0.16 -2.25 -8.44
N PHE A 137 -1.23 -1.69 -7.91
CA PHE A 137 -1.19 -0.85 -6.70
C PHE A 137 -0.85 -1.65 -5.44
N ILE A 138 -1.29 -2.91 -5.35
CA ILE A 138 -0.85 -3.80 -4.27
C ILE A 138 0.67 -4.03 -4.38
N LEU A 139 1.16 -4.35 -5.57
CA LEU A 139 2.58 -4.58 -5.79
C LEU A 139 3.41 -3.31 -5.53
N LEU A 140 2.88 -2.13 -5.85
CA LEU A 140 3.56 -0.85 -5.59
C LEU A 140 3.81 -0.62 -4.08
N LEU A 141 2.98 -1.18 -3.20
CA LEU A 141 3.20 -1.20 -1.74
C LEU A 141 4.52 -1.89 -1.36
N TYR A 142 5.02 -2.79 -2.22
CA TYR A 142 6.29 -3.49 -1.99
C TYR A 142 7.48 -2.53 -1.90
N ILE A 143 7.45 -1.39 -2.61
CA ILE A 143 8.55 -0.42 -2.63
C ILE A 143 8.81 0.17 -1.24
N PRO A 144 7.84 0.84 -0.57
CA PRO A 144 8.07 1.38 0.77
C PRO A 144 8.32 0.30 1.83
N ILE A 145 7.71 -0.88 1.69
CA ILE A 145 7.97 -2.02 2.57
C ILE A 145 9.42 -2.50 2.45
N SER A 146 9.90 -2.68 1.21
CA SER A 146 11.27 -3.10 0.92
C SER A 146 12.29 -2.09 1.44
N PHE A 147 12.01 -0.80 1.26
CA PHE A 147 12.86 0.27 1.78
C PHE A 147 13.06 0.17 3.29
N LYS A 148 11.97 -0.07 4.05
CA LYS A 148 12.00 -0.18 5.52
C LYS A 148 12.63 -1.48 6.00
N LEU A 149 12.18 -2.61 5.47
CA LEU A 149 12.56 -3.94 5.97
C LEU A 149 13.90 -4.43 5.42
N ARG A 150 14.57 -3.63 4.56
CA ARG A 150 15.80 -4.02 3.86
C ARG A 150 15.62 -5.38 3.17
N LEU A 151 14.47 -5.56 2.49
CA LEU A 151 14.19 -6.79 1.78
C LEU A 151 15.19 -6.98 0.64
N ASN A 152 15.48 -8.23 0.31
CA ASN A 152 16.36 -8.55 -0.80
C ASN A 152 15.78 -8.01 -2.11
N PRO A 153 16.45 -7.05 -2.78
CA PRO A 153 15.91 -6.38 -3.97
C PRO A 153 15.77 -7.32 -5.18
N LYS A 154 16.40 -8.49 -5.10
CA LYS A 154 16.39 -9.53 -6.14
C LYS A 154 15.06 -10.30 -6.21
N ILE A 155 14.25 -10.30 -5.14
CA ILE A 155 13.03 -11.12 -5.08
C ILE A 155 12.03 -10.75 -6.19
N PRO A 156 11.64 -9.47 -6.38
CA PRO A 156 10.69 -9.11 -7.45
C PRO A 156 11.25 -9.35 -8.85
N LEU A 157 12.58 -9.25 -9.00
CA LEU A 157 13.25 -9.51 -10.28
C LEU A 157 13.19 -11.00 -10.65
N ILE A 158 13.44 -11.88 -9.68
CA ILE A 158 13.34 -13.33 -9.87
C ILE A 158 11.89 -13.73 -10.17
N SER A 159 10.91 -13.15 -9.45
CA SER A 159 9.50 -13.42 -9.73
C SER A 159 9.10 -12.93 -11.13
N ALA A 160 9.59 -11.78 -11.58
CA ALA A 160 9.36 -11.28 -12.94
C ALA A 160 9.88 -12.26 -14.01
N LEU A 161 11.12 -12.73 -13.86
CA LEU A 161 11.73 -13.70 -14.78
C LEU A 161 10.95 -15.02 -14.83
N LEU A 162 10.52 -15.52 -13.67
CA LEU A 162 9.73 -16.75 -13.57
C LEU A 162 8.37 -16.59 -14.23
N LEU A 163 7.67 -15.47 -13.99
CA LEU A 163 6.40 -15.15 -14.64
C LEU A 163 6.54 -15.03 -16.16
N LEU A 164 7.64 -14.45 -16.66
CA LEU A 164 7.94 -14.36 -18.09
C LEU A 164 8.15 -15.74 -18.72
N LEU A 165 8.91 -16.62 -18.06
CA LEU A 165 9.08 -18.01 -18.50
C LEU A 165 7.74 -18.75 -18.53
N LEU A 166 6.94 -18.61 -17.47
CA LEU A 166 5.62 -19.23 -17.39
C LEU A 166 4.69 -18.71 -18.49
N SER A 167 4.71 -17.40 -18.76
CA SER A 167 3.98 -16.78 -19.86
C SER A 167 4.38 -17.39 -21.20
N GLY A 168 5.67 -17.59 -21.45
CA GLY A 168 6.16 -18.21 -22.69
C GLY A 168 5.69 -19.67 -22.86
N LEU A 169 5.70 -20.45 -21.77
CA LEU A 169 5.19 -21.82 -21.78
C LEU A 169 3.69 -21.87 -22.10
N ILE A 170 2.89 -21.00 -21.48
CA ILE A 170 1.45 -20.92 -21.72
C ILE A 170 1.16 -20.44 -23.15
N PHE A 171 1.95 -19.50 -23.66
CA PHE A 171 1.85 -19.05 -25.04
C PHE A 171 2.13 -20.18 -26.03
N SER A 172 3.16 -20.99 -25.79
CA SER A 172 3.48 -22.14 -26.67
C SER A 172 2.40 -23.23 -26.71
N GLN A 173 1.52 -23.27 -25.71
CA GLN A 173 0.38 -24.18 -25.66
C GLN A 173 -0.86 -23.63 -26.39
N GLY A 174 -0.78 -22.42 -26.98
CA GLY A 174 -1.87 -21.77 -27.70
C GLY A 174 -2.82 -20.94 -26.83
N PHE A 175 -2.52 -20.78 -25.53
CA PHE A 175 -3.36 -20.02 -24.59
C PHE A 175 -2.97 -18.53 -24.54
N GLU A 176 -3.11 -17.84 -25.68
CA GLU A 176 -2.61 -16.47 -25.87
C GLU A 176 -3.16 -15.46 -24.85
N SER A 177 -4.47 -15.52 -24.56
CA SER A 177 -5.11 -14.59 -23.62
C SER A 177 -4.54 -14.70 -22.20
N TYR A 178 -4.19 -15.91 -21.75
CA TYR A 178 -3.64 -16.13 -20.41
C TYR A 178 -2.16 -15.72 -20.35
N ALA A 179 -1.40 -16.06 -21.39
CA ALA A 179 -0.02 -15.63 -21.51
C ALA A 179 0.09 -14.10 -21.44
N ASN A 180 -0.77 -13.36 -22.15
CA ASN A 180 -0.76 -11.90 -22.13
C ASN A 180 -1.06 -11.32 -20.74
N VAL A 181 -1.99 -11.91 -19.99
CA VAL A 181 -2.27 -11.46 -18.61
C VAL A 181 -1.07 -11.70 -17.69
N ILE A 182 -0.40 -12.85 -17.82
CA ILE A 182 0.77 -13.20 -17.00
C ILE A 182 1.98 -12.32 -17.36
N SER A 183 2.18 -11.99 -18.63
CA SER A 183 3.27 -11.10 -19.07
C SER A 183 3.11 -9.68 -18.50
N VAL A 184 1.88 -9.17 -18.37
CA VAL A 184 1.60 -7.89 -17.70
C VAL A 184 2.02 -7.95 -16.23
N TYR A 185 1.71 -9.03 -15.51
CA TYR A 185 2.18 -9.19 -14.11
C TYR A 185 3.69 -9.32 -14.01
N ALA A 186 4.34 -9.97 -14.97
CA ALA A 186 5.80 -10.03 -15.06
C ALA A 186 6.39 -8.63 -15.21
N TYR A 187 5.79 -7.79 -16.06
CA TYR A 187 6.20 -6.41 -16.28
C TYR A 187 6.08 -5.57 -14.99
N TYR A 188 4.97 -5.72 -14.25
CA TYR A 188 4.80 -5.03 -12.96
C TYR A 188 5.89 -5.42 -11.95
N CYS A 189 6.17 -6.72 -11.81
CA CYS A 189 7.24 -7.21 -10.95
C CYS A 189 8.61 -6.66 -11.37
N LEU A 190 8.86 -6.55 -12.68
CA LEU A 190 10.12 -6.06 -13.24
C LEU A 190 10.34 -4.58 -12.92
N VAL A 191 9.34 -3.72 -13.18
CA VAL A 191 9.40 -2.28 -12.87
C VAL A 191 9.65 -2.04 -11.38
N ILE A 192 8.95 -2.80 -10.53
CA ILE A 192 9.11 -2.70 -9.07
C ILE A 192 10.48 -3.22 -8.65
N GLY A 193 10.95 -4.34 -9.20
CA GLY A 193 12.27 -4.90 -8.93
C GLY A 193 13.39 -3.93 -9.26
N ILE A 194 13.36 -3.31 -10.44
CA ILE A 194 14.32 -2.28 -10.85
C ILE A 194 14.26 -1.08 -9.91
N SER A 195 13.06 -0.62 -9.56
CA SER A 195 12.87 0.51 -8.64
C SER A 195 13.49 0.23 -7.27
N VAL A 196 13.29 -0.98 -6.73
CA VAL A 196 13.85 -1.39 -5.44
C VAL A 196 15.38 -1.52 -5.51
N ILE A 197 15.94 -2.06 -6.59
CA ILE A 197 17.39 -2.10 -6.82
C ILE A 197 17.98 -0.69 -6.87
N PHE A 198 17.32 0.23 -7.57
CA PHE A 198 17.74 1.62 -7.67
C PHE A 198 17.74 2.33 -6.32
N ILE A 199 16.70 2.11 -5.51
CA ILE A 199 16.61 2.64 -4.14
C ILE A 199 17.74 2.07 -3.27
N ASP A 200 18.01 0.77 -3.38
CA ASP A 200 19.10 0.11 -2.64
C ASP A 200 20.47 0.66 -3.05
N TYR A 201 20.69 0.89 -4.35
CA TYR A 201 21.89 1.51 -4.89
C TYR A 201 22.12 2.91 -4.28
N ILE A 202 21.11 3.80 -4.35
CA ILE A 202 21.21 5.16 -3.78
C ILE A 202 21.48 5.12 -2.28
N ARG A 203 20.88 4.16 -1.57
CA ARG A 203 21.10 3.97 -0.13
C ARG A 203 22.55 3.58 0.17
N ASN A 204 23.07 2.56 -0.52
CA ASN A 204 24.42 2.06 -0.27
C ASN A 204 25.49 3.08 -0.67
N SER A 205 25.27 3.89 -1.71
CA SER A 205 26.18 4.99 -2.06
C SER A 205 26.35 6.02 -0.95
N ARG A 206 25.29 6.30 -0.17
CA ARG A 206 25.37 7.24 0.98
C ARG A 206 26.17 6.67 2.15
N GLU A 207 26.07 5.37 2.41
CA GLU A 207 26.83 4.71 3.48
C GLU A 207 28.34 4.74 3.19
N ILE A 208 28.73 4.52 1.94
CA ILE A 208 30.15 4.60 1.51
C ILE A 208 30.70 6.01 1.70
N PHE A 209 29.94 7.04 1.30
CA PHE A 209 30.36 8.44 1.45
C PHE A 209 30.59 8.83 2.92
N ASN A 210 29.63 8.51 3.80
CA ASN A 210 29.75 8.80 5.23
C ASN A 210 30.91 8.05 5.91
N TYR A 211 31.21 6.83 5.44
CA TYR A 211 32.37 6.07 5.96
C TYR A 211 33.70 6.71 5.56
N SER A 212 33.81 7.21 4.32
CA SER A 212 34.99 7.92 3.86
C SER A 212 35.25 9.18 4.68
N ASP A 213 34.25 10.02 4.93
CA ASP A 213 34.40 11.24 5.74
C ASP A 213 34.88 10.95 7.18
N HIS A 214 34.38 9.90 7.81
CA HIS A 214 34.83 9.53 9.16
C HIS A 214 36.28 9.03 9.22
N LYS A 215 36.77 8.37 8.15
CA LYS A 215 38.14 7.83 8.11
C LYS A 215 39.21 8.92 7.94
N TYR A 216 38.90 10.02 7.26
CA TYR A 216 39.85 11.12 7.05
C TYR A 216 39.85 12.17 8.18
N ASN A 217 38.83 12.17 9.05
CA ASN A 217 38.72 13.12 10.17
C ASN A 217 39.43 12.66 11.47
N HIS A 218 40.03 11.47 11.49
CA HIS A 218 40.92 11.05 12.58
C HIS A 218 42.38 11.02 12.08
N PRO A 219 43.16 12.10 12.28
CA PRO A 219 44.59 12.04 12.02
C PRO A 219 45.22 10.99 12.94
N MET A 220 46.00 10.07 12.37
CA MET A 220 46.83 9.17 13.16
C MET A 220 47.76 10.03 14.03
N ARG A 221 47.51 10.00 15.33
CA ARG A 221 48.46 10.45 16.36
C ARG A 221 49.17 9.24 16.92
#